data_AF-A0A7V9G5C2-F1
#
_entry.id   AF-A0A7V9G5C2-F1
#
_cell.length_a   1.000
_cell.length_b   1.000
_cell.length_c   1.000
_cell.angle_alpha   90.00
_cell.angle_beta   90.00
_cell.angle_gamma   90.00
#
_symmetry.space_group_name_H-M   'P 1'
#
loop_
_entity.id
_entity.type
_entity.pdbx_description
1 polymer ?
#
loop_
_entity_poly.entity_id
_entity_poly.type
_entity_poly.pdbx_seq_one_letter_code
_entity_poly.pdbx_strand_id
1 'polypeptide(L)'
;MNRTVSPLLISIALGFAGSACALESERPIRAEESRQKSVTVQTAGTAREVQNLIQEYQFNGIGSEAQVATLKRLSQALERLADPTVGESAKNMPWVTAKLANARQIQELESIKKELLAASEGQDAIVDGLSQLLNQAKKQFGASTSNTLKNVIKDQAQLKEQTEKLSDETLGKKEEELTKEQKADVDKIAKQQDELQQTLEQTLEDMKKEAEELKESDPEQAKAVEQAIAELEKEKLEDSIKEASEDLKDNKLVAAQDKQQEVLDKLKQAEEKLASANDDPVAKLEKDLAQVSDMTNRQEELLKKTEQLDQNSSQKDFNKLQSDEAKLQSDTKELTKDLAKRDDAKQAKEDTKQLDAAAKDMERAKKDLGDMAKKPAVEDMKKALDNLKKVEQSMKEQLSELTDDQDQPMAQLEKDLQQLDSMMQDQQKLRDQTAKTQPKDQSAFNQLKDKQKQVRQQMDELQKDLGSMKETAEAEQDMEEAEEALGKKEQKPATDAMDDAMEKMQKMKKGLQEQMEQMAATGKPKKQQPSQEQGEQQKPEKGPKQQQEPSLPVAQQQVMDPENDEKSPQNGLQYGEKKATKNAAGWQVGLGPKERETLATGAKDKFPRKYEDQLTLYYRNLAAGGSASE
;
A
#
# COMPACT_ATOMS: atom_id res chain seq x y z
N MET A 1 -4.19 -16.81 -31.93
CA MET A 1 -4.84 -16.75 -30.61
C MET A 1 -4.74 -18.12 -29.96
N ASN A 2 -3.66 -18.36 -29.21
CA ASN A 2 -3.55 -19.57 -28.39
C ASN A 2 -4.23 -19.28 -27.05
N ARG A 3 -5.29 -20.05 -26.76
CA ARG A 3 -6.14 -19.91 -25.58
C ARG A 3 -5.33 -20.35 -24.35
N THR A 4 -5.03 -19.43 -23.43
CA THR A 4 -4.45 -19.75 -22.13
C THR A 4 -5.53 -20.39 -21.27
N VAL A 5 -5.62 -21.73 -21.33
CA VAL A 5 -6.44 -22.51 -20.42
C VAL A 5 -5.81 -22.40 -19.03
N SER A 6 -6.58 -21.95 -18.04
CA SER A 6 -6.10 -21.84 -16.64
C SER A 6 -5.35 -23.12 -16.23
N PRO A 7 -4.16 -23.05 -15.60
CA PRO A 7 -3.32 -24.22 -15.28
C PRO A 7 -4.04 -25.27 -14.42
N LEU A 8 -5.10 -24.85 -13.70
CA LEU A 8 -6.00 -25.73 -12.98
C LEU A 8 -6.81 -26.66 -13.91
N LEU A 9 -7.29 -26.15 -15.04
CA LEU A 9 -8.05 -26.90 -16.04
C LEU A 9 -7.16 -27.89 -16.81
N ILE A 10 -5.89 -27.54 -17.04
CA ILE A 10 -4.89 -28.44 -17.64
C ILE A 10 -4.55 -29.59 -16.68
N SER A 11 -4.42 -29.30 -15.38
CA SER A 11 -4.18 -30.31 -14.34
C SER A 11 -5.34 -31.29 -14.20
N ILE A 12 -6.58 -30.83 -14.36
CA ILE A 12 -7.78 -31.69 -14.35
C ILE A 12 -7.80 -32.62 -15.58
N ALA A 13 -7.41 -32.14 -16.76
CA ALA A 13 -7.45 -32.93 -17.98
C ALA A 13 -6.42 -34.09 -18.02
N LEU A 14 -5.28 -33.96 -17.33
CA LEU A 14 -4.20 -34.95 -17.33
C LEU A 14 -4.37 -36.08 -16.29
N GLY A 15 -5.27 -35.93 -15.30
CA GLY A 15 -5.48 -36.90 -14.21
C GLY A 15 -6.42 -38.08 -14.50
N PHE A 16 -7.07 -38.16 -15.67
CA PHE A 16 -8.21 -39.06 -15.90
C PHE A 16 -7.90 -40.52 -16.29
N ALA A 17 -6.66 -41.01 -16.13
CA ALA A 17 -6.27 -42.34 -16.63
C ALA A 17 -6.66 -43.56 -15.73
N GLY A 18 -7.46 -43.39 -14.67
CA GLY A 18 -7.84 -44.51 -13.80
C GLY A 18 -9.25 -44.39 -13.17
N SER A 19 -10.06 -45.45 -13.30
CA SER A 19 -11.48 -45.53 -12.89
C SER A 19 -11.79 -45.37 -11.39
N ALA A 20 -10.82 -44.99 -10.55
CA ALA A 20 -11.02 -44.74 -9.11
C ALA A 20 -11.11 -43.24 -8.74
N CYS A 21 -10.94 -42.32 -9.70
CA CYS A 21 -10.72 -40.88 -9.40
C CYS A 21 -11.91 -39.94 -9.68
N ALA A 22 -13.16 -40.41 -9.69
CA ALA A 22 -14.31 -39.52 -9.88
C ALA A 22 -14.49 -38.50 -8.72
N LEU A 23 -13.96 -38.78 -7.53
CA LEU A 23 -14.01 -37.89 -6.36
C LEU A 23 -12.92 -36.80 -6.37
N GLU A 24 -11.87 -36.93 -7.18
CA GLU A 24 -10.75 -35.97 -7.17
C GLU A 24 -11.01 -34.73 -8.04
N SER A 25 -11.82 -34.84 -9.10
CA SER A 25 -12.14 -33.71 -9.99
C SER A 25 -13.11 -32.70 -9.39
N GLU A 26 -13.91 -33.06 -8.38
CA GLU A 26 -14.88 -32.16 -7.76
C GLU A 26 -14.22 -31.04 -6.93
N ARG A 27 -13.11 -31.34 -6.25
CA ARG A 27 -12.42 -30.39 -5.36
C ARG A 27 -11.94 -29.14 -6.10
N PRO A 28 -11.19 -29.23 -7.22
CA PRO A 28 -10.72 -28.05 -7.93
C PRO A 28 -11.87 -27.26 -8.58
N ILE A 29 -12.91 -27.92 -9.11
CA ILE A 29 -14.07 -27.22 -9.69
C ILE A 29 -14.84 -26.46 -8.59
N ARG A 30 -15.01 -27.05 -7.41
CA ARG A 30 -15.64 -26.36 -6.26
C ARG A 30 -14.80 -25.17 -5.77
N ALA A 31 -13.47 -25.31 -5.75
CA ALA A 31 -12.58 -24.21 -5.38
C ALA A 31 -12.72 -23.04 -6.37
N GLU A 32 -12.75 -23.33 -7.67
CA GLU A 32 -12.91 -22.31 -8.72
C GLU A 32 -14.30 -21.68 -8.71
N GLU A 33 -15.36 -22.46 -8.51
CA GLU A 33 -16.74 -21.96 -8.32
C GLU A 33 -16.80 -20.97 -7.13
N SER A 34 -16.13 -21.29 -6.02
CA SER A 34 -16.11 -20.44 -4.82
C SER A 34 -15.35 -19.13 -5.08
N ARG A 35 -14.24 -19.19 -5.82
CA ARG A 35 -13.50 -18.00 -6.27
C ARG A 35 -14.38 -17.11 -7.15
N GLN A 36 -15.06 -17.68 -8.14
CA GLN A 36 -15.95 -16.92 -9.04
C GLN A 36 -17.10 -16.24 -8.29
N LYS A 37 -17.69 -16.90 -7.29
CA LYS A 37 -18.69 -16.27 -6.41
C LYS A 37 -18.12 -15.09 -5.63
N SER A 38 -16.90 -15.23 -5.09
CA SER A 38 -16.21 -14.13 -4.40
C SER A 38 -15.98 -12.93 -5.31
N VAL A 39 -15.47 -13.16 -6.52
CA VAL A 39 -15.23 -12.11 -7.53
C VAL A 39 -16.55 -11.44 -7.95
N THR A 40 -17.64 -12.20 -8.07
CA THR A 40 -18.97 -11.65 -8.35
C THR A 40 -19.43 -10.67 -7.28
N VAL A 41 -19.26 -11.04 -6.00
CA VAL A 41 -19.62 -10.18 -4.86
C VAL A 41 -18.77 -8.91 -4.83
N GLN A 42 -17.45 -9.02 -5.06
CA GLN A 42 -16.55 -7.87 -5.14
C GLN A 42 -16.91 -6.92 -6.29
N THR A 43 -17.25 -7.48 -7.46
CA THR A 43 -17.66 -6.70 -8.64
C THR A 43 -18.96 -5.93 -8.38
N ALA A 44 -19.95 -6.57 -7.75
CA ALA A 44 -21.18 -5.91 -7.33
C ALA A 44 -20.94 -4.83 -6.25
N GLY A 45 -20.01 -5.07 -5.32
CA GLY A 45 -19.59 -4.08 -4.32
C GLY A 45 -18.98 -2.84 -4.97
N THR A 46 -18.01 -3.05 -5.86
CA THR A 46 -17.34 -1.98 -6.63
C THR A 46 -18.35 -1.16 -7.43
N ALA A 47 -19.35 -1.80 -8.05
CA ALA A 47 -20.39 -1.09 -8.79
C ALA A 47 -21.19 -0.10 -7.92
N ARG A 48 -21.47 -0.46 -6.66
CA ARG A 48 -22.14 0.42 -5.68
C ARG A 48 -21.22 1.52 -5.18
N GLU A 49 -19.94 1.25 -4.99
CA GLU A 49 -18.95 2.27 -4.61
C GLU A 49 -18.83 3.35 -5.70
N VAL A 50 -18.74 2.94 -6.97
CA VAL A 50 -18.78 3.87 -8.11
C VAL A 50 -20.09 4.66 -8.11
N GLN A 51 -21.21 4.05 -7.74
CA GLN A 51 -22.49 4.74 -7.63
C GLN A 51 -22.54 5.78 -6.50
N ASN A 52 -21.91 5.50 -5.36
CA ASN A 52 -21.76 6.47 -4.29
C ASN A 52 -20.84 7.63 -4.73
N LEU A 53 -19.74 7.33 -5.43
CA LEU A 53 -18.84 8.35 -5.98
C LEU A 53 -19.57 9.27 -6.97
N ILE A 54 -20.44 8.72 -7.83
CA ILE A 54 -21.30 9.51 -8.71
C ILE A 54 -22.17 10.48 -7.90
N GLN A 55 -22.80 10.00 -6.83
CA GLN A 55 -23.65 10.84 -5.99
C GLN A 55 -22.84 11.94 -5.31
N GLU A 56 -21.62 11.65 -4.83
CA GLU A 56 -20.73 12.63 -4.24
C GLU A 56 -20.28 13.70 -5.24
N TYR A 57 -19.89 13.31 -6.47
CA TYR A 57 -19.55 14.25 -7.55
C TYR A 57 -20.72 15.18 -7.86
N GLN A 58 -21.92 14.61 -7.99
CA GLN A 58 -23.14 15.37 -8.27
C GLN A 58 -23.54 16.28 -7.10
N PHE A 59 -23.40 15.81 -5.86
CA PHE A 59 -23.77 16.57 -4.66
C PHE A 59 -22.80 17.73 -4.40
N ASN A 60 -21.50 17.48 -4.56
CA ASN A 60 -20.47 18.50 -4.32
C ASN A 60 -20.28 19.44 -5.52
N GLY A 61 -20.89 19.13 -6.68
CA GLY A 61 -20.68 19.89 -7.92
C GLY A 61 -19.24 19.81 -8.43
N ILE A 62 -18.54 18.70 -8.13
CA ILE A 62 -17.15 18.49 -8.52
C ILE A 62 -17.16 17.50 -9.70
N GLY A 63 -16.37 17.81 -10.73
CA GLY A 63 -16.23 17.00 -11.95
C GLY A 63 -17.16 17.42 -13.08
N SER A 64 -16.77 17.07 -14.31
CA SER A 64 -17.54 17.40 -15.51
C SER A 64 -18.74 16.46 -15.69
N GLU A 65 -19.78 16.90 -16.41
CA GLU A 65 -20.90 16.02 -16.76
C GLU A 65 -20.44 14.77 -17.53
N ALA A 66 -19.39 14.89 -18.34
CA ALA A 66 -18.79 13.79 -19.08
C ALA A 66 -18.12 12.76 -18.16
N GLN A 67 -17.44 13.22 -17.11
CA GLN A 67 -16.92 12.37 -16.03
C GLN A 67 -18.08 11.64 -15.33
N VAL A 68 -19.09 12.34 -14.83
CA VAL A 68 -20.25 11.71 -14.18
C VAL A 68 -20.94 10.68 -15.10
N ALA A 69 -21.10 10.99 -16.39
CA ALA A 69 -21.69 10.07 -17.37
C ALA A 69 -20.86 8.80 -17.55
N THR A 70 -19.52 8.90 -17.49
CA THR A 70 -18.64 7.74 -17.63
C THR A 70 -18.65 6.87 -16.39
N LEU A 71 -18.63 7.45 -15.18
CA LEU A 71 -18.82 6.68 -13.94
C LEU A 71 -20.15 5.91 -13.98
N LYS A 72 -21.23 6.53 -14.48
CA LYS A 72 -22.53 5.87 -14.64
C LYS A 72 -22.44 4.64 -15.56
N ARG A 73 -21.78 4.77 -16.71
CA ARG A 73 -21.58 3.63 -17.63
C ARG A 73 -20.75 2.52 -16.99
N LEU A 74 -19.70 2.89 -16.26
CA LEU A 74 -18.84 1.95 -15.53
C LEU A 74 -19.65 1.16 -14.49
N SER A 75 -20.38 1.86 -13.63
CA SER A 75 -21.25 1.25 -12.61
C SER A 75 -22.28 0.30 -13.24
N GLN A 76 -22.98 0.73 -14.30
CA GLN A 76 -23.97 -0.11 -15.00
C GLN A 76 -23.36 -1.35 -15.65
N ALA A 77 -22.15 -1.27 -16.18
CA ALA A 77 -21.49 -2.41 -16.80
C ALA A 77 -20.99 -3.42 -15.76
N LEU A 78 -20.47 -2.95 -14.62
CA LEU A 78 -20.13 -3.80 -13.48
C LEU A 78 -21.38 -4.48 -12.89
N GLU A 79 -22.50 -3.75 -12.77
CA GLU A 79 -23.79 -4.34 -12.37
C GLU A 79 -24.20 -5.45 -13.34
N ARG A 80 -24.16 -5.22 -14.66
CA ARG A 80 -24.50 -6.25 -15.66
C ARG A 80 -23.62 -7.49 -15.59
N LEU A 81 -22.33 -7.33 -15.30
CA LEU A 81 -21.39 -8.44 -15.14
C LEU A 81 -21.70 -9.29 -13.90
N ALA A 82 -22.26 -8.67 -12.85
CA ALA A 82 -22.58 -9.34 -11.59
C ALA A 82 -24.06 -9.74 -11.44
N ASP A 83 -24.95 -9.23 -12.30
CA ASP A 83 -26.40 -9.41 -12.18
C ASP A 83 -26.86 -10.81 -12.65
N PRO A 84 -27.44 -11.63 -11.75
CA PRO A 84 -27.89 -12.98 -12.08
C PRO A 84 -29.14 -13.00 -12.96
N THR A 85 -29.81 -11.87 -13.18
CA THR A 85 -31.04 -11.77 -13.97
C THR A 85 -30.77 -11.53 -15.45
N VAL A 86 -29.54 -11.15 -15.82
CA VAL A 86 -29.15 -11.02 -17.22
C VAL A 86 -29.10 -12.42 -17.83
N GLY A 87 -29.93 -12.65 -18.86
CA GLY A 87 -30.14 -13.98 -19.44
C GLY A 87 -28.85 -14.67 -19.91
N GLU A 88 -28.95 -15.98 -20.19
CA GLU A 88 -27.81 -16.86 -20.48
C GLU A 88 -26.90 -16.40 -21.64
N SER A 89 -27.36 -15.47 -22.49
CA SER A 89 -26.58 -14.92 -23.60
C SER A 89 -25.44 -13.99 -23.17
N ALA A 90 -25.46 -13.44 -21.95
CA ALA A 90 -24.52 -12.39 -21.55
C ALA A 90 -23.15 -12.90 -21.03
N LYS A 91 -22.95 -14.22 -20.91
CA LYS A 91 -21.69 -14.84 -20.42
C LYS A 91 -21.09 -14.12 -19.20
N ASN A 92 -21.94 -13.73 -18.24
CA ASN A 92 -21.55 -12.96 -17.06
C ASN A 92 -21.05 -13.87 -15.90
N MET A 93 -20.66 -13.30 -14.76
CA MET A 93 -20.08 -14.09 -13.65
C MET A 93 -21.06 -15.12 -13.06
N PRO A 94 -22.37 -14.82 -12.90
CA PRO A 94 -23.37 -15.83 -12.55
C PRO A 94 -23.45 -16.98 -13.57
N TRP A 95 -23.36 -16.68 -14.88
CA TRP A 95 -23.35 -17.71 -15.93
C TRP A 95 -22.14 -18.62 -15.81
N VAL A 96 -20.93 -18.09 -15.61
CA VAL A 96 -19.70 -18.89 -15.38
C VAL A 96 -19.87 -19.77 -14.14
N THR A 97 -20.39 -19.22 -13.06
CA THR A 97 -20.66 -19.95 -11.83
C THR A 97 -21.65 -21.10 -12.06
N ALA A 98 -22.70 -20.88 -12.85
CA ALA A 98 -23.66 -21.91 -13.24
C ALA A 98 -23.02 -23.02 -14.09
N LYS A 99 -22.13 -22.66 -15.03
CA LYS A 99 -21.37 -23.63 -15.83
C LYS A 99 -20.44 -24.50 -14.98
N LEU A 100 -19.73 -23.90 -14.03
CA LEU A 100 -18.90 -24.65 -13.07
C LEU A 100 -19.76 -25.56 -12.17
N ALA A 101 -20.92 -25.08 -11.71
CA ALA A 101 -21.84 -25.87 -10.90
C ALA A 101 -22.43 -27.06 -11.69
N ASN A 102 -22.79 -26.87 -12.96
CA ASN A 102 -23.28 -27.94 -13.84
C ASN A 102 -22.19 -28.98 -14.11
N ALA A 103 -20.95 -28.53 -14.36
CA ALA A 103 -19.81 -29.43 -14.56
C ALA A 103 -19.59 -30.38 -13.37
N ARG A 104 -19.97 -29.97 -12.15
CA ARG A 104 -19.92 -30.84 -10.96
C ARG A 104 -21.04 -31.88 -10.89
N GLN A 105 -22.19 -31.61 -11.50
CA GLN A 105 -23.36 -32.51 -11.44
C GLN A 105 -23.35 -33.57 -12.55
N ILE A 106 -22.59 -33.33 -13.62
CA ILE A 106 -22.50 -34.22 -14.77
C ILE A 106 -21.49 -35.33 -14.49
N GLN A 107 -21.86 -36.58 -14.79
CA GLN A 107 -20.96 -37.75 -14.65
C GLN A 107 -20.20 -38.09 -15.93
N GLU A 108 -20.68 -37.63 -17.09
CA GLU A 108 -20.09 -37.90 -18.40
C GLU A 108 -18.93 -36.93 -18.68
N LEU A 109 -17.72 -37.47 -18.86
CA LEU A 109 -16.49 -36.68 -19.03
C LEU A 109 -16.55 -35.67 -20.18
N GLU A 110 -17.12 -36.04 -21.33
CA GLU A 110 -17.22 -35.15 -22.49
C GLU A 110 -18.16 -33.97 -22.21
N SER A 111 -19.25 -34.21 -21.48
CA SER A 111 -20.17 -33.16 -21.04
C SER A 111 -19.56 -32.26 -19.96
N ILE A 112 -18.72 -32.80 -19.05
CA ILE A 112 -17.93 -31.99 -18.10
C ILE A 112 -16.96 -31.07 -18.86
N LYS A 113 -16.19 -31.62 -19.81
CA LYS A 113 -15.25 -30.82 -20.63
C LYS A 113 -15.97 -29.69 -21.37
N LYS A 114 -17.16 -29.96 -21.92
CA LYS A 114 -17.97 -28.97 -22.62
C LYS A 114 -18.39 -27.82 -21.69
N GLU A 115 -18.86 -28.11 -20.49
CA GLU A 115 -19.26 -27.07 -19.53
C GLU A 115 -18.04 -26.29 -18.99
N LEU A 116 -16.89 -26.94 -18.77
CA LEU A 116 -15.66 -26.27 -18.37
C LEU A 116 -15.09 -25.36 -19.47
N LEU A 117 -15.13 -25.79 -20.73
CA LEU A 117 -14.77 -24.95 -21.88
C LEU A 117 -15.71 -23.76 -21.99
N ALA A 118 -17.02 -23.96 -21.83
CA ALA A 118 -17.99 -22.87 -21.80
C ALA A 118 -17.67 -21.88 -20.66
N ALA A 119 -17.43 -22.37 -19.44
CA ALA A 119 -17.04 -21.54 -18.31
C ALA A 119 -15.77 -20.71 -18.61
N SER A 120 -14.75 -21.33 -19.20
CA SER A 120 -13.52 -20.64 -19.63
C SER A 120 -13.81 -19.53 -20.65
N GLU A 121 -14.63 -19.80 -21.67
CA GLU A 121 -15.01 -18.77 -22.65
C GLU A 121 -15.82 -17.61 -22.03
N GLY A 122 -16.58 -17.87 -20.96
CA GLY A 122 -17.24 -16.82 -20.20
C GLY A 122 -16.27 -16.00 -19.36
N GLN A 123 -15.29 -16.66 -18.73
CA GLN A 123 -14.22 -15.97 -17.99
C GLN A 123 -13.44 -15.03 -18.92
N ASP A 124 -13.07 -15.50 -20.12
CA ASP A 124 -12.39 -14.67 -21.12
C ASP A 124 -13.25 -13.44 -21.49
N ALA A 125 -14.54 -13.64 -21.77
CA ALA A 125 -15.45 -12.53 -22.09
C ALA A 125 -15.61 -11.51 -20.95
N ILE A 126 -15.61 -11.98 -19.69
CA ILE A 126 -15.65 -11.13 -18.50
C ILE A 126 -14.35 -10.32 -18.37
N VAL A 127 -13.19 -10.96 -18.57
CA VAL A 127 -11.87 -10.30 -18.51
C VAL A 127 -11.76 -9.24 -19.60
N ASP A 128 -12.18 -9.54 -20.82
CA ASP A 128 -12.22 -8.59 -21.93
C ASP A 128 -13.13 -7.41 -21.60
N GLY A 129 -14.32 -7.68 -21.06
CA GLY A 129 -15.27 -6.64 -20.65
C GLY A 129 -14.73 -5.74 -19.53
N LEU A 130 -14.11 -6.32 -18.50
CA LEU A 130 -13.48 -5.56 -17.41
C LEU A 130 -12.30 -4.73 -17.91
N SER A 131 -11.48 -5.26 -18.82
CA SER A 131 -10.35 -4.55 -19.42
C SER A 131 -10.81 -3.35 -20.24
N GLN A 132 -11.88 -3.51 -21.03
CA GLN A 132 -12.49 -2.40 -21.78
C GLN A 132 -13.05 -1.32 -20.84
N LEU A 133 -13.73 -1.72 -19.76
CA LEU A 133 -14.26 -0.79 -18.76
C LEU A 133 -13.15 -0.03 -18.04
N LEU A 134 -12.08 -0.73 -17.66
CA LEU A 134 -10.90 -0.13 -17.05
C LEU A 134 -10.26 0.88 -17.99
N ASN A 135 -10.12 0.56 -19.29
CA ASN A 135 -9.56 1.48 -20.27
C ASN A 135 -10.46 2.70 -20.51
N GLN A 136 -11.79 2.54 -20.50
CA GLN A 136 -12.72 3.67 -20.59
C GLN A 136 -12.66 4.55 -19.34
N ALA A 137 -12.56 3.95 -18.15
CA ALA A 137 -12.39 4.68 -16.91
C ALA A 137 -11.04 5.42 -16.90
N LYS A 138 -9.94 4.75 -17.28
CA LYS A 138 -8.62 5.38 -17.46
C LYS A 138 -8.65 6.49 -18.50
N LYS A 139 -9.43 6.40 -19.57
CA LYS A 139 -9.50 7.49 -20.55
C LYS A 139 -10.18 8.75 -20.01
N GLN A 140 -11.17 8.59 -19.13
CA GLN A 140 -11.99 9.71 -18.64
C GLN A 140 -11.55 10.26 -17.28
N PHE A 141 -10.99 9.39 -16.45
CA PHE A 141 -10.51 9.67 -15.10
C PHE A 141 -9.03 9.39 -14.93
N GLY A 142 -8.36 8.89 -15.98
CA GLY A 142 -6.91 8.84 -15.99
C GLY A 142 -6.42 10.24 -15.82
N ALA A 143 -6.05 10.54 -14.58
CA ALA A 143 -4.65 10.71 -14.24
C ALA A 143 -3.91 11.36 -15.40
N SER A 144 -3.61 12.67 -15.26
CA SER A 144 -2.74 13.46 -16.16
C SER A 144 -1.69 12.54 -16.77
N THR A 145 -1.38 12.70 -18.06
CA THR A 145 -0.44 11.83 -18.80
C THR A 145 0.82 11.42 -18.02
N SER A 146 1.28 12.25 -17.08
CA SER A 146 2.21 11.90 -15.99
C SER A 146 1.95 10.53 -15.34
N ASN A 147 0.76 10.29 -14.81
CA ASN A 147 0.40 9.07 -14.08
C ASN A 147 0.28 7.87 -15.01
N THR A 148 -0.18 8.05 -16.25
CA THR A 148 -0.19 6.98 -17.25
C THR A 148 1.24 6.58 -17.59
N LEU A 149 2.14 7.54 -17.80
CA LEU A 149 3.56 7.29 -18.03
C LEU A 149 4.22 6.60 -16.82
N LYS A 150 3.93 7.04 -15.59
CA LYS A 150 4.35 6.36 -14.34
C LYS A 150 3.93 4.88 -14.29
N ASN A 151 2.71 4.57 -14.71
CA ASN A 151 2.25 3.18 -14.79
C ASN A 151 3.02 2.39 -15.85
N VAL A 152 3.27 2.96 -17.03
CA VAL A 152 4.09 2.31 -18.08
C VAL A 152 5.52 2.05 -17.58
N ILE A 153 6.12 2.99 -16.85
CA ILE A 153 7.43 2.83 -16.20
C ILE A 153 7.41 1.66 -15.22
N LYS A 154 6.40 1.62 -14.35
CA LYS A 154 6.25 0.55 -13.35
C LYS A 154 6.09 -0.82 -14.02
N ASP A 155 5.23 -0.92 -15.02
CA ASP A 155 4.96 -2.16 -15.75
C ASP A 155 6.23 -2.63 -16.49
N GLN A 156 6.99 -1.71 -17.11
CA GLN A 156 8.27 -2.01 -17.76
C GLN A 156 9.33 -2.51 -16.76
N ALA A 157 9.42 -1.90 -15.58
CA ALA A 157 10.34 -2.32 -14.53
C ALA A 157 10.01 -3.73 -14.01
N GLN A 158 8.72 -4.03 -13.81
CA GLN A 158 8.25 -5.36 -13.41
C GLN A 158 8.56 -6.42 -14.48
N LEU A 159 8.35 -6.10 -15.76
CA LEU A 159 8.68 -7.01 -16.86
C LEU A 159 10.18 -7.31 -16.93
N LYS A 160 11.02 -6.28 -16.71
CA LYS A 160 12.47 -6.46 -16.65
C LYS A 160 12.87 -7.39 -15.50
N GLU A 161 12.32 -7.20 -14.30
CA GLU A 161 12.59 -8.05 -13.14
C GLU A 161 12.17 -9.52 -13.39
N GLN A 162 10.99 -9.73 -14.00
CA GLN A 162 10.53 -11.07 -14.39
C GLN A 162 11.45 -11.71 -15.42
N THR A 163 11.91 -10.92 -16.40
CA THR A 163 12.86 -11.37 -17.41
C THR A 163 14.20 -11.75 -16.75
N GLU A 164 14.66 -10.99 -15.76
CA GLU A 164 15.87 -11.30 -15.00
C GLU A 164 15.79 -12.63 -14.25
N LYS A 165 14.70 -12.85 -13.51
CA LYS A 165 14.46 -14.12 -12.81
C LYS A 165 14.47 -15.29 -13.78
N LEU A 166 13.78 -15.15 -14.92
CA LEU A 166 13.73 -16.20 -15.93
C LEU A 166 15.09 -16.42 -16.61
N SER A 167 15.85 -15.33 -16.83
CA SER A 167 17.22 -15.36 -17.37
C SER A 167 18.16 -16.18 -16.48
N ASP A 168 18.09 -15.97 -15.16
CA ASP A 168 18.87 -16.75 -14.19
C ASP A 168 18.51 -18.26 -14.21
N GLU A 169 17.23 -18.60 -14.39
CA GLU A 169 16.75 -20.00 -14.43
C GLU A 169 17.02 -20.75 -15.75
N THR A 170 17.22 -19.99 -16.83
CA THR A 170 17.40 -20.51 -18.19
C THR A 170 18.81 -20.31 -18.72
N LEU A 171 19.69 -19.70 -17.92
CA LEU A 171 21.06 -19.38 -18.33
C LEU A 171 21.80 -20.61 -18.86
N GLY A 172 22.25 -20.51 -20.12
CA GLY A 172 23.01 -21.57 -20.79
C GLY A 172 22.17 -22.70 -21.39
N LYS A 173 20.84 -22.67 -21.27
CA LYS A 173 19.93 -23.58 -21.96
C LYS A 173 19.53 -23.01 -23.32
N LYS A 174 19.42 -23.88 -24.31
CA LYS A 174 18.81 -23.51 -25.60
C LYS A 174 17.29 -23.52 -25.49
N GLU A 175 16.62 -22.85 -26.43
CA GLU A 175 15.15 -22.79 -26.46
C GLU A 175 14.51 -24.19 -26.48
N GLU A 176 15.11 -25.17 -27.15
CA GLU A 176 14.61 -26.54 -27.20
C GLU A 176 14.78 -27.30 -25.87
N GLU A 177 15.66 -26.81 -25.00
CA GLU A 177 15.98 -27.38 -23.69
C GLU A 177 15.14 -26.77 -22.57
N LEU A 178 14.38 -25.70 -22.86
CA LEU A 178 13.46 -25.10 -21.89
C LEU A 178 12.31 -26.06 -21.55
N THR A 179 11.93 -26.08 -20.28
CA THR A 179 10.73 -26.80 -19.86
C THR A 179 9.48 -26.13 -20.44
N LYS A 180 8.35 -26.86 -20.49
CA LYS A 180 7.08 -26.28 -20.97
C LYS A 180 6.63 -25.08 -20.14
N GLU A 181 6.92 -25.08 -18.84
CA GLU A 181 6.64 -23.99 -17.92
C GLU A 181 7.50 -22.77 -18.26
N GLN A 182 8.82 -22.96 -18.42
CA GLN A 182 9.74 -21.88 -18.81
C GLN A 182 9.37 -21.26 -20.16
N LYS A 183 8.98 -22.07 -21.15
CA LYS A 183 8.47 -21.55 -22.44
C LYS A 183 7.19 -20.73 -22.28
N ALA A 184 6.26 -21.20 -21.46
CA ALA A 184 5.02 -20.48 -21.20
C ALA A 184 5.28 -19.15 -20.47
N ASP A 185 6.28 -19.10 -19.58
CA ASP A 185 6.69 -17.87 -18.91
C ASP A 185 7.36 -16.89 -19.88
N VAL A 186 8.25 -17.37 -20.77
CA VAL A 186 8.82 -16.55 -21.86
C VAL A 186 7.70 -15.96 -22.73
N ASP A 187 6.78 -16.80 -23.21
CA ASP A 187 5.66 -16.38 -24.06
C ASP A 187 4.76 -15.35 -23.36
N LYS A 188 4.54 -15.54 -22.05
CA LYS A 188 3.75 -14.62 -21.22
C LYS A 188 4.43 -13.26 -21.12
N ILE A 189 5.72 -13.21 -20.78
CA ILE A 189 6.48 -11.96 -20.65
C ILE A 189 6.52 -11.25 -22.02
N ALA A 190 6.76 -11.98 -23.12
CA ALA A 190 6.75 -11.40 -24.46
C ALA A 190 5.39 -10.80 -24.82
N LYS A 191 4.28 -11.46 -24.49
CA LYS A 191 2.93 -10.93 -24.69
C LYS A 191 2.69 -9.67 -23.86
N GLN A 192 3.13 -9.65 -22.61
CA GLN A 192 3.00 -8.46 -21.76
C GLN A 192 3.85 -7.29 -22.28
N GLN A 193 5.03 -7.56 -22.87
CA GLN A 193 5.85 -6.55 -23.55
C GLN A 193 5.14 -5.99 -24.79
N ASP A 194 4.45 -6.83 -25.58
CA ASP A 194 3.61 -6.38 -26.71
C ASP A 194 2.41 -5.53 -26.23
N GLU A 195 1.78 -5.89 -25.12
CA GLU A 195 0.68 -5.12 -24.51
C GLU A 195 1.17 -3.77 -23.95
N LEU A 196 2.37 -3.73 -23.38
CA LEU A 196 3.02 -2.50 -22.93
C LEU A 196 3.30 -1.56 -24.10
N GLN A 197 3.73 -2.09 -25.26
CA GLN A 197 3.93 -1.31 -26.48
C GLN A 197 2.65 -0.57 -26.89
N GLN A 198 1.53 -1.29 -26.97
CA GLN A 198 0.24 -0.70 -27.34
C GLN A 198 -0.21 0.37 -26.34
N THR A 199 0.06 0.13 -25.05
CA THR A 199 -0.24 1.09 -23.98
C THR A 199 0.60 2.35 -24.13
N LEU A 200 1.88 2.23 -24.47
CA LEU A 200 2.77 3.35 -24.72
C LEU A 200 2.35 4.14 -25.96
N GLU A 201 2.01 3.48 -27.07
CA GLU A 201 1.50 4.12 -28.29
C GLU A 201 0.26 4.97 -28.00
N GLN A 202 -0.69 4.42 -27.24
CA GLN A 202 -1.88 5.16 -26.80
C GLN A 202 -1.51 6.33 -25.88
N THR A 203 -0.57 6.12 -24.96
CA THR A 203 -0.09 7.16 -24.03
C THR A 203 0.55 8.32 -24.81
N LEU A 204 1.34 8.04 -25.84
CA LEU A 204 1.93 9.05 -26.72
C LEU A 204 0.86 9.82 -27.50
N GLU A 205 -0.18 9.15 -27.99
CA GLU A 205 -1.30 9.81 -28.67
C GLU A 205 -2.06 10.74 -27.70
N ASP A 206 -2.28 10.29 -26.47
CA ASP A 206 -2.98 11.06 -25.44
C ASP A 206 -2.13 12.26 -24.98
N MET A 207 -0.81 12.09 -24.82
CA MET A 207 0.14 13.18 -24.57
C MET A 207 0.13 14.23 -25.69
N LYS A 208 0.07 13.80 -26.96
CA LYS A 208 -0.02 14.74 -28.09
C LYS A 208 -1.29 15.57 -28.03
N LYS A 209 -2.43 14.95 -27.69
CA LYS A 209 -3.70 15.67 -27.53
C LYS A 209 -3.66 16.63 -26.33
N GLU A 210 -3.15 16.17 -25.19
CA GLU A 210 -2.99 17.01 -23.99
C GLU A 210 -2.08 18.20 -24.28
N ALA A 211 -0.95 18.01 -24.97
CA ALA A 211 -0.09 19.11 -25.39
C ALA A 211 -0.82 20.15 -26.25
N GLU A 212 -1.61 19.72 -27.24
CA GLU A 212 -2.40 20.64 -28.09
C GLU A 212 -3.46 21.41 -27.29
N GLU A 213 -4.16 20.74 -26.36
CA GLU A 213 -5.15 21.39 -25.49
C GLU A 213 -4.50 22.38 -24.50
N LEU A 214 -3.31 22.05 -23.99
CA LEU A 214 -2.55 22.90 -23.08
C LEU A 214 -1.96 24.13 -23.79
N LYS A 215 -1.71 24.12 -25.11
CA LYS A 215 -1.14 25.28 -25.83
C LYS A 215 -1.92 26.57 -25.61
N GLU A 216 -3.23 26.49 -25.47
CA GLU A 216 -4.08 27.67 -25.25
C GLU A 216 -4.23 28.04 -23.77
N SER A 217 -4.13 27.07 -22.86
CA SER A 217 -4.44 27.25 -21.43
C SER A 217 -3.19 27.35 -20.53
N ASP A 218 -2.16 26.56 -20.81
CA ASP A 218 -0.87 26.54 -20.14
C ASP A 218 0.28 26.20 -21.14
N PRO A 219 0.85 27.22 -21.81
CA PRO A 219 1.91 27.02 -22.82
C PRO A 219 3.21 26.42 -22.26
N GLU A 220 3.51 26.62 -20.98
CA GLU A 220 4.72 26.06 -20.36
C GLU A 220 4.55 24.56 -20.14
N GLN A 221 3.39 24.14 -19.60
CA GLN A 221 3.05 22.73 -19.46
C GLN A 221 2.98 22.01 -20.82
N ALA A 222 2.36 22.64 -21.83
CA ALA A 222 2.32 22.11 -23.20
C ALA A 222 3.72 21.81 -23.74
N LYS A 223 4.67 22.74 -23.58
CA LYS A 223 6.04 22.59 -24.05
C LYS A 223 6.77 21.44 -23.35
N ALA A 224 6.51 21.19 -22.07
CA ALA A 224 7.12 20.07 -21.38
C ALA A 224 6.54 18.72 -21.81
N VAL A 225 5.23 18.65 -22.06
CA VAL A 225 4.61 17.45 -22.65
C VAL A 225 5.20 17.19 -24.05
N GLU A 226 5.36 18.23 -24.88
CA GLU A 226 6.03 18.12 -26.18
C GLU A 226 7.48 17.63 -26.08
N GLN A 227 8.24 18.11 -25.08
CA GLN A 227 9.61 17.64 -24.83
C GLN A 227 9.65 16.17 -24.38
N ALA A 228 8.72 15.76 -23.52
CA ALA A 228 8.59 14.36 -23.11
C ALA A 228 8.24 13.46 -24.31
N ILE A 229 7.29 13.86 -25.16
CA ILE A 229 6.97 13.16 -26.41
C ILE A 229 8.21 13.07 -27.30
N ALA A 230 8.93 14.18 -27.49
CA ALA A 230 10.12 14.20 -28.32
C ALA A 230 11.22 13.26 -27.80
N GLU A 231 11.39 13.14 -26.47
CA GLU A 231 12.34 12.19 -25.88
C GLU A 231 11.94 10.73 -26.17
N LEU A 232 10.65 10.41 -26.05
CA LEU A 232 10.12 9.08 -26.36
C LEU A 232 10.22 8.74 -27.86
N GLU A 233 10.05 9.71 -28.75
CA GLU A 233 10.13 9.52 -30.21
C GLU A 233 11.57 9.49 -30.76
N LYS A 234 12.46 10.32 -30.22
CA LYS A 234 13.80 10.59 -30.76
C LYS A 234 14.66 9.34 -30.89
N GLU A 235 14.47 8.38 -30.00
CA GLU A 235 15.31 7.18 -29.95
C GLU A 235 14.59 5.90 -30.36
N LYS A 236 13.47 6.02 -31.08
CA LYS A 236 12.73 4.86 -31.61
C LYS A 236 12.39 3.88 -30.48
N LEU A 237 11.86 4.39 -29.36
CA LEU A 237 11.51 3.59 -28.19
C LEU A 237 10.60 2.40 -28.54
N GLU A 238 9.69 2.59 -29.50
CA GLU A 238 8.85 1.52 -30.07
C GLU A 238 9.68 0.41 -30.72
N ASP A 239 10.76 0.74 -31.45
CA ASP A 239 11.67 -0.25 -32.03
C ASP A 239 12.36 -1.03 -30.91
N SER A 240 12.87 -0.37 -29.84
CA SER A 240 13.50 -1.05 -28.70
C SER A 240 12.55 -1.99 -27.97
N ILE A 241 11.29 -1.59 -27.76
CA ILE A 241 10.26 -2.45 -27.13
C ILE A 241 9.96 -3.66 -28.01
N LYS A 242 9.76 -3.44 -29.31
CA LYS A 242 9.50 -4.52 -30.26
C LYS A 242 10.67 -5.48 -30.35
N GLU A 243 11.89 -4.96 -30.41
CA GLU A 243 13.11 -5.73 -30.41
C GLU A 243 13.31 -6.52 -29.10
N ALA A 244 12.92 -5.96 -27.95
CA ALA A 244 12.93 -6.69 -26.68
C ALA A 244 11.91 -7.85 -26.70
N SER A 245 10.72 -7.64 -27.26
CA SER A 245 9.70 -8.68 -27.44
C SER A 245 10.18 -9.80 -28.39
N GLU A 246 10.86 -9.45 -29.48
CA GLU A 246 11.48 -10.42 -30.40
C GLU A 246 12.61 -11.20 -29.70
N ASP A 247 13.48 -10.53 -28.94
CA ASP A 247 14.54 -11.20 -28.18
C ASP A 247 13.98 -12.12 -27.08
N LEU A 248 12.87 -11.75 -26.44
CA LEU A 248 12.16 -12.64 -25.51
C LEU A 248 11.68 -13.90 -26.23
N LYS A 249 10.99 -13.76 -27.38
CA LYS A 249 10.49 -14.88 -28.19
C LYS A 249 11.61 -15.81 -28.67
N ASP A 250 12.79 -15.25 -28.95
CA ASP A 250 13.99 -15.98 -29.35
C ASP A 250 14.80 -16.56 -28.15
N ASN A 251 14.30 -16.43 -26.92
CA ASN A 251 14.99 -16.81 -25.69
C ASN A 251 16.37 -16.14 -25.51
N LYS A 252 16.55 -14.93 -26.04
CA LYS A 252 17.73 -14.07 -25.87
C LYS A 252 17.54 -13.14 -24.67
N LEU A 253 17.27 -13.72 -23.50
CA LEU A 253 16.78 -12.98 -22.34
C LEU A 253 17.72 -11.85 -21.88
N VAL A 254 19.04 -12.04 -21.93
CA VAL A 254 20.00 -10.98 -21.59
C VAL A 254 19.89 -9.77 -22.53
N ALA A 255 19.75 -10.01 -23.84
CA ALA A 255 19.58 -8.92 -24.83
C ALA A 255 18.23 -8.21 -24.65
N ALA A 256 17.17 -8.98 -24.34
CA ALA A 256 15.88 -8.42 -23.98
C ALA A 256 15.97 -7.53 -22.72
N GLN A 257 16.67 -7.97 -21.67
CA GLN A 257 16.86 -7.19 -20.44
C GLN A 257 17.60 -5.87 -20.70
N ASP A 258 18.65 -5.90 -21.53
CA ASP A 258 19.41 -4.70 -21.90
C ASP A 258 18.49 -3.68 -22.62
N LYS A 259 17.67 -4.15 -23.57
CA LYS A 259 16.69 -3.31 -24.27
C LYS A 259 15.57 -2.81 -23.35
N GLN A 260 15.07 -3.65 -22.45
CA GLN A 260 14.08 -3.25 -21.44
C GLN A 260 14.63 -2.19 -20.48
N GLN A 261 15.92 -2.26 -20.13
CA GLN A 261 16.58 -1.23 -19.32
C GLN A 261 16.68 0.08 -20.10
N GLU A 262 17.11 0.03 -21.35
CA GLU A 262 17.15 1.20 -22.23
C GLU A 262 15.76 1.87 -22.37
N VAL A 263 14.71 1.06 -22.55
CA VAL A 263 13.32 1.54 -22.58
C VAL A 263 12.93 2.21 -21.27
N LEU A 264 13.24 1.57 -20.13
CA LEU A 264 12.94 2.08 -18.80
C LEU A 264 13.63 3.42 -18.53
N ASP A 265 14.90 3.55 -18.90
CA ASP A 265 15.68 4.78 -18.72
C ASP A 265 15.08 5.94 -19.52
N LYS A 266 14.64 5.69 -20.75
CA LYS A 266 13.98 6.70 -21.60
C LYS A 266 12.62 7.12 -21.08
N LEU A 267 11.81 6.16 -20.63
CA LEU A 267 10.52 6.46 -20.02
C LEU A 267 10.70 7.34 -18.77
N LYS A 268 11.70 7.04 -17.92
CA LYS A 268 12.05 7.87 -16.76
C LYS A 268 12.54 9.27 -17.14
N GLN A 269 13.32 9.40 -18.21
CA GLN A 269 13.75 10.71 -18.72
C GLN A 269 12.56 11.53 -19.24
N ALA A 270 11.62 10.91 -19.97
CA ALA A 270 10.42 11.58 -20.44
C ALA A 270 9.52 12.01 -19.27
N GLU A 271 9.37 11.16 -18.25
CA GLU A 271 8.68 11.51 -17.01
C GLU A 271 9.35 12.70 -16.32
N GLU A 272 10.69 12.76 -16.28
CA GLU A 272 11.41 13.89 -15.74
C GLU A 272 11.15 15.18 -16.52
N LYS A 273 11.12 15.13 -17.86
CA LYS A 273 10.75 16.31 -18.67
C LYS A 273 9.35 16.78 -18.34
N LEU A 274 8.41 15.84 -18.22
CA LEU A 274 7.02 16.14 -17.90
C LEU A 274 6.86 16.70 -16.48
N ALA A 275 7.60 16.16 -15.52
CA ALA A 275 7.64 16.66 -14.15
C ALA A 275 8.28 18.04 -14.09
N SER A 276 9.34 18.32 -14.86
CA SER A 276 10.04 19.62 -14.83
C SER A 276 9.22 20.82 -15.30
N ALA A 277 8.06 20.61 -15.94
CA ALA A 277 7.11 21.67 -16.26
C ALA A 277 6.45 22.24 -15.01
N ASN A 278 6.14 21.35 -14.07
CA ASN A 278 5.58 21.69 -12.79
C ASN A 278 6.76 21.71 -11.84
N ASP A 279 7.28 22.90 -11.53
CA ASP A 279 8.33 23.10 -10.52
C ASP A 279 7.77 22.81 -9.11
N ASP A 280 7.11 21.66 -8.98
CA ASP A 280 6.46 21.14 -7.81
C ASP A 280 7.54 20.43 -6.97
N PRO A 281 7.94 21.05 -5.85
CA PRO A 281 8.96 20.47 -4.99
C PRO A 281 8.54 19.10 -4.46
N VAL A 282 7.23 18.84 -4.32
CA VAL A 282 6.67 17.55 -3.90
C VAL A 282 6.95 16.49 -4.95
N ALA A 283 6.52 16.69 -6.20
CA ALA A 283 6.72 15.72 -7.27
C ALA A 283 8.20 15.37 -7.49
N LYS A 284 9.08 16.37 -7.41
CA LYS A 284 10.53 16.15 -7.53
C LYS A 284 11.09 15.39 -6.32
N LEU A 285 10.59 15.63 -5.11
CA LEU A 285 11.00 14.89 -3.92
C LEU A 285 10.46 13.44 -3.94
N GLU A 286 9.23 13.21 -4.38
CA GLU A 286 8.67 11.87 -4.58
C GLU A 286 9.52 11.06 -5.57
N LYS A 287 9.96 11.69 -6.66
CA LYS A 287 10.85 11.07 -7.65
C LYS A 287 12.18 10.68 -7.01
N ASP A 288 12.83 11.62 -6.33
CA ASP A 288 14.12 11.36 -5.70
C ASP A 288 13.99 10.25 -4.63
N LEU A 289 12.90 10.26 -3.86
CA LEU A 289 12.58 9.21 -2.89
C LEU A 289 12.41 7.85 -3.57
N ALA A 290 11.67 7.78 -4.68
CA ALA A 290 11.50 6.53 -5.43
C ALA A 290 12.84 6.01 -5.97
N GLN A 291 13.72 6.91 -6.43
CA GLN A 291 15.08 6.54 -6.86
C GLN A 291 15.93 6.01 -5.70
N VAL A 292 15.92 6.66 -4.53
CA VAL A 292 16.64 6.16 -3.35
C VAL A 292 16.09 4.81 -2.90
N SER A 293 14.77 4.63 -2.89
CA SER A 293 14.16 3.36 -2.49
C SER A 293 14.54 2.21 -3.44
N ASP A 294 14.58 2.45 -4.76
CA ASP A 294 15.11 1.49 -5.74
C ASP A 294 16.59 1.15 -5.46
N MET A 295 17.42 2.15 -5.17
CA MET A 295 18.83 1.94 -4.81
C MET A 295 18.97 1.13 -3.51
N THR A 296 18.16 1.42 -2.50
CA THR A 296 18.11 0.67 -1.22
C THR A 296 17.81 -0.81 -1.50
N ASN A 297 16.76 -1.10 -2.26
CA ASN A 297 16.35 -2.47 -2.58
C ASN A 297 17.44 -3.22 -3.37
N ARG A 298 18.06 -2.57 -4.36
CA ARG A 298 19.18 -3.14 -5.13
C ARG A 298 20.39 -3.41 -4.24
N GLN A 299 20.72 -2.52 -3.31
CA GLN A 299 21.81 -2.74 -2.35
C GLN A 299 21.51 -3.91 -1.42
N GLU A 300 20.27 -4.07 -0.95
CA GLU A 300 19.86 -5.22 -0.13
C GLU A 300 19.99 -6.54 -0.89
N GLU A 301 19.59 -6.56 -2.16
CA GLU A 301 19.71 -7.74 -3.00
C GLU A 301 21.18 -8.10 -3.27
N LEU A 302 22.03 -7.11 -3.60
CA LEU A 302 23.46 -7.32 -3.79
C LEU A 302 24.14 -7.79 -2.52
N LEU A 303 23.76 -7.24 -1.36
CA LEU A 303 24.23 -7.70 -0.06
C LEU A 303 23.87 -9.16 0.16
N LYS A 304 22.62 -9.56 -0.08
CA LYS A 304 22.16 -10.94 0.07
C LYS A 304 22.89 -11.90 -0.87
N LYS A 305 23.04 -11.55 -2.17
CA LYS A 305 23.79 -12.35 -3.15
C LYS A 305 25.26 -12.49 -2.73
N THR A 306 25.87 -11.42 -2.23
CA THR A 306 27.26 -11.44 -1.73
C THR A 306 27.39 -12.32 -0.48
N GLU A 307 26.42 -12.25 0.44
CA GLU A 307 26.37 -13.12 1.62
C GLU A 307 26.18 -14.61 1.27
N GLN A 308 25.60 -14.93 0.12
CA GLN A 308 25.46 -16.29 -0.39
C GLN A 308 26.71 -16.84 -1.06
N LEU A 309 27.67 -16.00 -1.46
CA LEU A 309 28.95 -16.47 -2.03
C LEU A 309 29.69 -17.35 -1.02
N ASP A 310 30.28 -18.44 -1.47
CA ASP A 310 31.07 -19.35 -0.65
C ASP A 310 32.48 -19.54 -1.22
N GLN A 311 33.28 -20.44 -0.65
CA GLN A 311 34.63 -20.73 -1.12
C GLN A 311 34.67 -21.40 -2.51
N ASN A 312 33.53 -21.89 -2.99
CA ASN A 312 33.39 -22.54 -4.30
C ASN A 312 32.79 -21.60 -5.35
N SER A 313 32.33 -20.41 -4.97
CA SER A 313 31.84 -19.40 -5.90
C SER A 313 32.93 -19.01 -6.89
N SER A 314 32.55 -18.86 -8.15
CA SER A 314 33.50 -18.61 -9.23
C SER A 314 33.92 -17.14 -9.27
N GLN A 315 35.08 -16.86 -9.85
CA GLN A 315 35.50 -15.47 -10.16
C GLN A 315 34.43 -14.72 -10.98
N LYS A 316 33.69 -15.43 -11.83
CA LYS A 316 32.62 -14.84 -12.65
C LYS A 316 31.50 -14.27 -11.78
N ASP A 317 31.15 -14.96 -10.67
CA ASP A 317 30.10 -14.52 -9.75
C ASP A 317 30.52 -13.24 -9.01
N PHE A 318 31.77 -13.20 -8.55
CA PHE A 318 32.36 -11.98 -7.96
C PHE A 318 32.42 -10.82 -8.95
N ASN A 319 32.84 -11.07 -10.20
CA ASN A 319 32.90 -10.04 -11.23
C ASN A 319 31.50 -9.52 -11.60
N LYS A 320 30.47 -10.37 -11.59
CA LYS A 320 29.08 -9.94 -11.80
C LYS A 320 28.63 -8.99 -10.69
N LEU A 321 28.79 -9.40 -9.43
CA LEU A 321 28.44 -8.56 -8.28
C LEU A 321 29.25 -7.26 -8.26
N GLN A 322 30.52 -7.30 -8.64
CA GLN A 322 31.35 -6.11 -8.77
C GLN A 322 30.81 -5.14 -9.82
N SER A 323 30.38 -5.65 -10.98
CA SER A 323 29.78 -4.85 -12.04
C SER A 323 28.44 -4.25 -11.59
N ASP A 324 27.61 -5.03 -10.91
CA ASP A 324 26.31 -4.58 -10.42
C ASP A 324 26.47 -3.49 -9.33
N GLU A 325 27.42 -3.65 -8.41
CA GLU A 325 27.80 -2.65 -7.40
C GLU A 325 28.35 -1.37 -8.06
N ALA A 326 29.14 -1.50 -9.15
CA ALA A 326 29.67 -0.36 -9.88
C ALA A 326 28.57 0.49 -10.54
N LYS A 327 27.52 -0.17 -11.07
CA LYS A 327 26.36 0.52 -11.64
C LYS A 327 25.60 1.26 -10.55
N LEU A 328 25.27 0.59 -9.45
CA LEU A 328 24.58 1.20 -8.31
C LEU A 328 25.35 2.39 -7.71
N GLN A 329 26.68 2.27 -7.64
CA GLN A 329 27.57 3.37 -7.26
C GLN A 329 27.44 4.58 -8.20
N SER A 330 27.36 4.34 -9.51
CA SER A 330 27.21 5.39 -10.51
C SER A 330 25.87 6.10 -10.35
N ASP A 331 24.78 5.33 -10.22
CA ASP A 331 23.42 5.85 -10.03
C ASP A 331 23.34 6.72 -8.77
N THR A 332 23.97 6.26 -7.68
CA THR A 332 24.06 7.01 -6.41
C THR A 332 24.81 8.34 -6.59
N LYS A 333 25.92 8.35 -7.34
CA LYS A 333 26.69 9.58 -7.63
C LYS A 333 25.93 10.55 -8.52
N GLU A 334 25.10 10.05 -9.44
CA GLU A 334 24.25 10.88 -10.28
C GLU A 334 23.17 11.58 -9.46
N LEU A 335 22.41 10.82 -8.67
CA LEU A 335 21.42 11.40 -7.75
C LEU A 335 22.04 12.39 -6.76
N THR A 336 23.25 12.12 -6.26
CA THR A 336 23.99 13.06 -5.41
C THR A 336 24.22 14.40 -6.11
N LYS A 337 24.58 14.38 -7.41
CA LYS A 337 24.78 15.62 -8.18
C LYS A 337 23.47 16.35 -8.41
N ASP A 338 22.37 15.64 -8.62
CA ASP A 338 21.07 16.26 -8.88
C ASP A 338 20.49 16.88 -7.61
N LEU A 339 20.60 16.21 -6.46
CA LEU A 339 20.28 16.82 -5.17
C LEU A 339 21.17 18.01 -4.84
N ALA A 340 22.46 17.98 -5.20
CA ALA A 340 23.37 19.10 -4.97
C ALA A 340 23.02 20.35 -5.80
N LYS A 341 22.23 20.22 -6.87
CA LYS A 341 21.71 21.35 -7.65
C LYS A 341 20.45 21.98 -7.05
N ARG A 342 19.84 21.36 -6.02
CA ARG A 342 18.72 21.96 -5.28
C ARG A 342 19.30 23.00 -4.31
N ASP A 343 18.98 24.28 -4.55
CA ASP A 343 19.43 25.43 -3.75
C ASP A 343 18.70 25.55 -2.40
N ASP A 344 17.70 24.70 -2.16
CA ASP A 344 16.52 25.05 -1.38
C ASP A 344 16.55 24.55 0.08
N ALA A 345 17.34 23.53 0.41
CA ALA A 345 17.20 22.86 1.71
C ALA A 345 18.53 22.57 2.42
N LYS A 346 18.60 22.95 3.71
CA LYS A 346 19.62 22.45 4.64
C LYS A 346 19.63 20.91 4.66
N GLN A 347 18.46 20.29 4.49
CA GLN A 347 18.27 18.85 4.48
C GLN A 347 18.87 18.19 3.22
N ALA A 348 18.67 18.77 2.03
CA ALA A 348 19.32 18.29 0.80
C ALA A 348 20.86 18.26 0.92
N LYS A 349 21.46 19.18 1.67
CA LYS A 349 22.91 19.16 1.96
C LYS A 349 23.34 18.02 2.88
N GLU A 350 22.45 17.52 3.73
CA GLU A 350 22.73 16.36 4.55
C GLU A 350 22.51 15.07 3.76
N ASP A 351 21.41 15.00 3.00
CA ASP A 351 21.11 13.87 2.10
C ASP A 351 22.24 13.63 1.09
N THR A 352 22.75 14.70 0.47
CA THR A 352 23.91 14.62 -0.43
C THR A 352 25.18 14.11 0.25
N LYS A 353 25.43 14.43 1.53
CA LYS A 353 26.58 13.86 2.25
C LYS A 353 26.39 12.37 2.53
N GLN A 354 25.18 11.95 2.89
CA GLN A 354 24.87 10.55 3.14
C GLN A 354 24.98 9.73 1.84
N LEU A 355 24.47 10.24 0.71
CA LEU A 355 24.65 9.60 -0.60
C LEU A 355 26.13 9.55 -1.03
N ASP A 356 26.91 10.60 -0.80
CA ASP A 356 28.36 10.59 -1.08
C ASP A 356 29.11 9.57 -0.20
N ALA A 357 28.70 9.41 1.07
CA ALA A 357 29.21 8.36 1.95
C ALA A 357 28.84 6.97 1.43
N ALA A 358 27.57 6.75 1.05
CA ALA A 358 27.11 5.50 0.45
C ALA A 358 27.90 5.14 -0.82
N ALA A 359 28.10 6.10 -1.73
CA ALA A 359 28.87 5.90 -2.95
C ALA A 359 30.35 5.58 -2.70
N LYS A 360 30.94 6.07 -1.59
CA LYS A 360 32.31 5.71 -1.16
C LYS A 360 32.36 4.30 -0.58
N ASP A 361 31.36 3.92 0.22
CA ASP A 361 31.22 2.56 0.75
C ASP A 361 31.07 1.54 -0.38
N MET A 362 30.20 1.81 -1.36
CA MET A 362 30.05 0.99 -2.57
C MET A 362 31.35 0.90 -3.39
N GLU A 363 32.16 1.98 -3.43
CA GLU A 363 33.46 1.95 -4.10
C GLU A 363 34.42 0.94 -3.48
N ARG A 364 34.44 0.90 -2.13
CA ARG A 364 35.26 -0.05 -1.38
C ARG A 364 34.73 -1.47 -1.54
N ALA A 365 33.42 -1.67 -1.40
CA ALA A 365 32.79 -2.96 -1.64
C ALA A 365 33.09 -3.51 -3.05
N LYS A 366 32.99 -2.67 -4.08
CA LYS A 366 33.38 -3.01 -5.45
C LYS A 366 34.84 -3.45 -5.57
N LYS A 367 35.76 -2.75 -4.89
CA LYS A 367 37.18 -3.13 -4.89
C LYS A 367 37.37 -4.49 -4.21
N ASP A 368 36.78 -4.68 -3.05
CA ASP A 368 36.88 -5.91 -2.27
C ASP A 368 36.25 -7.12 -3.00
N LEU A 369 35.14 -6.92 -3.71
CA LEU A 369 34.57 -7.95 -4.59
C LEU A 369 35.55 -8.36 -5.71
N GLY A 370 36.27 -7.40 -6.29
CA GLY A 370 37.32 -7.67 -7.29
C GLY A 370 38.48 -8.50 -6.73
N ASP A 371 38.83 -8.24 -5.47
CA ASP A 371 39.85 -8.98 -4.72
C ASP A 371 39.31 -10.29 -4.11
N MET A 372 38.04 -10.67 -4.40
CA MET A 372 37.30 -11.80 -3.81
C MET A 372 37.24 -11.78 -2.27
N ALA A 373 37.39 -10.59 -1.68
CA ALA A 373 37.33 -10.36 -0.25
C ALA A 373 35.88 -10.19 0.22
N LYS A 374 35.12 -11.30 0.26
CA LYS A 374 33.69 -11.30 0.63
C LYS A 374 33.38 -10.55 1.93
N LYS A 375 34.13 -10.82 3.00
CA LYS A 375 33.82 -10.28 4.33
C LYS A 375 33.87 -8.74 4.39
N PRO A 376 34.97 -8.08 3.97
CA PRO A 376 35.00 -6.62 3.98
C PRO A 376 34.01 -6.02 2.96
N ALA A 377 33.79 -6.66 1.80
CA ALA A 377 32.74 -6.22 0.86
C ALA A 377 31.34 -6.17 1.51
N VAL A 378 30.94 -7.23 2.23
CA VAL A 378 29.66 -7.28 2.97
C VAL A 378 29.56 -6.18 4.02
N GLU A 379 30.66 -5.85 4.70
CA GLU A 379 30.67 -4.79 5.71
C GLU A 379 30.45 -3.41 5.08
N ASP A 380 31.12 -3.12 3.98
CA ASP A 380 30.97 -1.84 3.28
C ASP A 380 29.62 -1.73 2.58
N MET A 381 29.09 -2.81 2.00
CA MET A 381 27.70 -2.86 1.48
C MET A 381 26.67 -2.55 2.56
N LYS A 382 26.88 -3.00 3.81
CA LYS A 382 25.99 -2.69 4.94
C LYS A 382 26.03 -1.21 5.31
N LYS A 383 27.21 -0.58 5.28
CA LYS A 383 27.35 0.86 5.53
C LYS A 383 26.69 1.68 4.42
N ALA A 384 26.88 1.27 3.16
CA ALA A 384 26.19 1.88 2.02
C ALA A 384 24.67 1.83 2.18
N LEU A 385 24.14 0.66 2.54
CA LEU A 385 22.72 0.46 2.79
C LEU A 385 22.18 1.33 3.92
N ASP A 386 22.90 1.42 5.05
CA ASP A 386 22.52 2.28 6.19
C ASP A 386 22.43 3.75 5.78
N ASN A 387 23.38 4.23 4.98
CA ASN A 387 23.38 5.59 4.47
C ASN A 387 22.22 5.85 3.48
N LEU A 388 21.93 4.91 2.57
CA LEU A 388 20.76 5.01 1.66
C LEU A 388 19.44 5.08 2.44
N LYS A 389 19.27 4.22 3.45
CA LYS A 389 18.06 4.22 4.30
C LYS A 389 17.87 5.53 5.06
N LYS A 390 18.94 6.17 5.54
CA LYS A 390 18.86 7.48 6.17
C LYS A 390 18.37 8.57 5.21
N VAL A 391 18.85 8.53 3.95
CA VAL A 391 18.38 9.47 2.92
C VAL A 391 16.91 9.22 2.60
N GLU A 392 16.53 7.96 2.43
CA GLU A 392 15.14 7.57 2.16
C GLU A 392 14.21 8.08 3.28
N GLN A 393 14.58 7.84 4.55
CA GLN A 393 13.83 8.32 5.70
C GLN A 393 13.74 9.84 5.72
N SER A 394 14.86 10.55 5.48
CA SER A 394 14.85 12.01 5.48
C SER A 394 13.99 12.59 4.36
N MET A 395 13.97 11.98 3.18
CA MET A 395 13.12 12.41 2.08
C MET A 395 11.64 12.15 2.37
N LYS A 396 11.29 11.04 3.03
CA LYS A 396 9.92 10.79 3.50
C LYS A 396 9.45 11.84 4.51
N GLU A 397 10.33 12.24 5.44
CA GLU A 397 10.02 13.30 6.39
C GLU A 397 9.80 14.65 5.68
N GLN A 398 10.67 15.02 4.73
CA GLN A 398 10.48 16.21 3.89
C GLN A 398 9.18 16.15 3.08
N LEU A 399 8.82 14.98 2.55
CA LEU A 399 7.61 14.81 1.76
C LEU A 399 6.37 15.02 2.63
N SER A 400 6.36 14.40 3.82
CA SER A 400 5.32 14.59 4.82
C SER A 400 5.17 16.06 5.21
N GLU A 401 6.27 16.80 5.41
CA GLU A 401 6.24 18.23 5.73
C GLU A 401 5.69 19.10 4.60
N LEU A 402 5.86 18.69 3.33
CA LEU A 402 5.35 19.43 2.18
C LEU A 402 3.88 19.12 1.85
N THR A 403 3.38 17.94 2.23
CA THR A 403 2.00 17.48 1.93
C THR A 403 0.95 17.83 3.00
N ASP A 404 1.20 18.88 3.79
CA ASP A 404 0.73 19.08 5.17
C ASP A 404 -0.76 19.43 5.41
N ASP A 405 -1.74 18.84 4.70
CA ASP A 405 -3.17 19.12 5.00
C ASP A 405 -4.18 17.96 4.95
N GLN A 406 -3.83 16.73 4.49
CA GLN A 406 -4.79 15.60 4.51
C GLN A 406 -4.27 14.21 4.91
N ASP A 407 -2.95 13.93 4.89
CA ASP A 407 -2.45 12.54 4.99
C ASP A 407 -1.52 12.22 6.18
N GLN A 408 -1.42 13.10 7.19
CA GLN A 408 -0.61 12.85 8.39
C GLN A 408 -0.76 11.47 9.07
N PRO A 409 -1.96 10.84 9.17
CA PRO A 409 -2.05 9.53 9.81
C PRO A 409 -1.36 8.41 9.01
N MET A 410 -1.23 8.54 7.68
CA MET A 410 -0.55 7.54 6.86
C MET A 410 0.96 7.66 6.95
N ALA A 411 1.48 8.90 6.88
CA ALA A 411 2.91 9.16 7.02
C ALA A 411 3.45 8.72 8.39
N GLN A 412 2.69 8.98 9.47
CA GLN A 412 3.05 8.50 10.80
C GLN A 412 3.05 6.97 10.86
N LEU A 413 2.02 6.32 10.31
CA LEU A 413 1.94 4.86 10.31
C LEU A 413 3.06 4.19 9.50
N GLU A 414 3.48 4.82 8.40
CA GLU A 414 4.62 4.37 7.61
C GLU A 414 5.93 4.52 8.39
N LYS A 415 6.12 5.64 9.11
CA LYS A 415 7.24 5.85 10.01
C LYS A 415 7.28 4.81 11.12
N ASP A 416 6.14 4.50 11.72
CA ASP A 416 5.99 3.48 12.77
C ASP A 416 6.36 2.07 12.24
N LEU A 417 5.94 1.74 11.02
CA LEU A 417 6.31 0.49 10.34
C LEU A 417 7.82 0.39 10.08
N GLN A 418 8.45 1.48 9.63
CA GLN A 418 9.89 1.52 9.41
C GLN A 418 10.68 1.39 10.73
N GLN A 419 10.23 2.07 11.78
CA GLN A 419 10.82 1.95 13.12
C GLN A 419 10.72 0.52 13.64
N LEU A 420 9.56 -0.13 13.45
CA LEU A 420 9.34 -1.53 13.81
C LEU A 420 10.27 -2.48 13.03
N ASP A 421 10.49 -2.24 11.74
CA ASP A 421 11.45 -3.01 10.94
C ASP A 421 12.89 -2.87 11.44
N SER A 422 13.31 -1.65 11.79
CA SER A 422 14.63 -1.42 12.38
C SER A 422 14.80 -2.17 13.71
N MET A 423 13.78 -2.13 14.58
CA MET A 423 13.80 -2.85 15.86
C MET A 423 13.87 -4.36 15.67
N MET A 424 13.12 -4.93 14.72
CA MET A 424 13.20 -6.35 14.40
C MET A 424 14.59 -6.76 13.91
N GLN A 425 15.23 -5.93 13.07
CA GLN A 425 16.60 -6.20 12.60
C GLN A 425 17.62 -6.16 13.74
N ASP A 426 17.48 -5.20 14.67
CA ASP A 426 18.37 -5.09 15.82
C ASP A 426 18.14 -6.22 16.83
N GLN A 427 16.88 -6.63 17.04
CA GLN A 427 16.52 -7.80 17.83
C GLN A 427 17.12 -9.09 17.24
N GLN A 428 17.05 -9.27 15.92
CA GLN A 428 17.67 -10.41 15.23
C GLN A 428 19.20 -10.42 15.40
N LYS A 429 19.87 -9.26 15.23
CA LYS A 429 21.32 -9.15 15.47
C LYS A 429 21.67 -9.47 16.92
N LEU A 430 20.88 -8.97 17.88
CA LEU A 430 21.08 -9.23 19.31
C LEU A 430 20.94 -10.71 19.62
N ARG A 431 19.93 -11.35 19.06
CA ARG A 431 19.69 -12.78 19.17
C ARG A 431 20.84 -13.61 18.62
N ASP A 432 21.36 -13.26 17.45
CA ASP A 432 22.52 -13.95 16.86
C ASP A 432 23.83 -13.70 17.62
N GLN A 433 24.04 -12.50 18.18
CA GLN A 433 25.20 -12.20 19.03
C GLN A 433 25.11 -12.95 20.36
N THR A 434 23.92 -13.00 20.96
CA THR A 434 23.65 -13.77 22.18
C THR A 434 23.92 -15.24 21.94
N ALA A 435 23.44 -15.80 20.82
CA ALA A 435 23.68 -17.19 20.43
C ALA A 435 25.17 -17.55 20.26
N LYS A 436 26.03 -16.56 19.96
CA LYS A 436 27.48 -16.75 19.75
C LYS A 436 28.32 -16.47 21.00
N THR A 437 27.75 -15.81 22.00
CA THR A 437 28.48 -15.35 23.18
C THR A 437 28.71 -16.51 24.15
N GLN A 438 29.97 -16.72 24.55
CA GLN A 438 30.28 -17.77 25.53
C GLN A 438 29.78 -17.38 26.92
N PRO A 439 29.22 -18.31 27.73
CA PRO A 439 28.71 -18.02 29.08
C PRO A 439 29.73 -17.40 30.06
N LYS A 440 31.02 -17.47 29.75
CA LYS A 440 32.11 -16.93 30.58
C LYS A 440 32.42 -15.46 30.29
N ASP A 441 31.94 -14.90 29.18
CA ASP A 441 32.24 -13.52 28.79
C ASP A 441 31.23 -12.53 29.40
N GLN A 442 31.51 -12.12 30.64
CA GLN A 442 30.65 -11.18 31.37
C GLN A 442 30.45 -9.85 30.61
N SER A 443 31.52 -9.35 29.99
CA SER A 443 31.49 -8.03 29.35
C SER A 443 30.57 -8.05 28.14
N ALA A 444 30.61 -9.14 27.35
CA ALA A 444 29.73 -9.31 26.21
C ALA A 444 28.25 -9.38 26.64
N PHE A 445 27.91 -10.13 27.70
CA PHE A 445 26.52 -10.19 28.21
C PHE A 445 26.02 -8.83 28.71
N ASN A 446 26.85 -8.04 29.39
CA ASN A 446 26.45 -6.71 29.82
C ASN A 446 26.17 -5.79 28.61
N GLN A 447 27.01 -5.82 27.58
CA GLN A 447 26.78 -5.04 26.36
C GLN A 447 25.51 -5.48 25.62
N LEU A 448 25.24 -6.79 25.55
CA LEU A 448 24.01 -7.31 24.95
C LEU A 448 22.79 -6.89 25.75
N LYS A 449 22.87 -6.91 27.08
CA LYS A 449 21.80 -6.44 27.96
C LYS A 449 21.49 -4.96 27.72
N ASP A 450 22.51 -4.11 27.67
CA ASP A 450 22.33 -2.67 27.44
C ASP A 450 21.67 -2.39 26.08
N LYS A 451 22.05 -3.15 25.05
CA LYS A 451 21.40 -3.07 23.74
C LYS A 451 19.97 -3.60 23.75
N GLN A 452 19.68 -4.71 24.43
CA GLN A 452 18.31 -5.23 24.58
C GLN A 452 17.40 -4.19 25.25
N LYS A 453 17.92 -3.54 26.29
CA LYS A 453 17.23 -2.45 26.98
C LYS A 453 16.95 -1.26 26.04
N GLN A 454 17.89 -0.93 25.16
CA GLN A 454 17.69 0.13 24.17
C GLN A 454 16.55 -0.20 23.18
N VAL A 455 16.52 -1.42 22.64
CA VAL A 455 15.43 -1.87 21.75
C VAL A 455 14.08 -1.83 22.48
N ARG A 456 14.04 -2.28 23.74
CA ARG A 456 12.84 -2.20 24.59
C ARG A 456 12.35 -0.77 24.78
N GLN A 457 13.25 0.19 24.99
CA GLN A 457 12.89 1.61 25.13
C GLN A 457 12.30 2.18 23.83
N GLN A 458 12.85 1.81 22.67
CA GLN A 458 12.28 2.19 21.38
C GLN A 458 10.87 1.59 21.17
N MET A 459 10.64 0.40 21.72
CA MET A 459 9.33 -0.26 21.69
C MET A 459 8.30 0.45 22.57
N ASP A 460 8.69 0.92 23.76
CA ASP A 460 7.83 1.72 24.64
C ASP A 460 7.49 3.09 24.02
N GLU A 461 8.43 3.71 23.31
CA GLU A 461 8.15 4.92 22.51
C GLU A 461 7.15 4.63 21.39
N LEU A 462 7.37 3.57 20.60
CA LEU A 462 6.44 3.17 19.54
C LEU A 462 5.04 2.84 20.07
N GLN A 463 4.95 2.19 21.24
CA GLN A 463 3.67 1.89 21.89
C GLN A 463 2.90 3.15 22.29
N LYS A 464 3.59 4.24 22.66
CA LYS A 464 2.93 5.51 22.97
C LYS A 464 2.31 6.14 21.73
N ASP A 465 2.97 6.00 20.58
CA ASP A 465 2.51 6.57 19.32
C ASP A 465 1.38 5.76 18.69
N LEU A 466 1.48 4.43 18.73
CA LEU A 466 0.48 3.49 18.18
C LEU A 466 -0.76 3.30 19.08
N GLY A 467 -0.69 3.73 20.33
CA GLY A 467 -1.66 3.39 21.36
C GLY A 467 -1.50 1.96 21.87
N SER A 468 -2.30 1.59 22.87
CA SER A 468 -2.20 0.29 23.56
C SER A 468 -2.74 -0.84 22.68
N MET A 469 -1.96 -1.30 21.71
CA MET A 469 -2.18 -2.57 21.04
C MET A 469 -1.76 -3.71 21.98
N LYS A 470 -2.47 -4.84 21.92
CA LYS A 470 -2.15 -5.98 22.79
C LYS A 470 -0.78 -6.58 22.44
N GLU A 471 -0.48 -6.62 21.15
CA GLU A 471 0.74 -7.19 20.59
C GLU A 471 2.00 -6.37 20.95
N THR A 472 1.87 -5.05 21.20
CA THR A 472 3.00 -4.23 21.67
C THR A 472 3.40 -4.57 23.10
N ALA A 473 2.41 -4.70 23.98
CA ALA A 473 2.66 -5.04 25.38
C ALA A 473 3.24 -6.46 25.54
N GLU A 474 2.77 -7.42 24.73
CA GLU A 474 3.33 -8.77 24.72
C GLU A 474 4.79 -8.79 24.22
N ALA A 475 5.09 -8.07 23.13
CA ALA A 475 6.47 -7.96 22.63
C ALA A 475 7.40 -7.29 23.66
N GLU A 476 6.93 -6.24 24.33
CA GLU A 476 7.71 -5.55 25.37
C GLU A 476 8.01 -6.47 26.56
N GLN A 477 7.04 -7.28 26.98
CA GLN A 477 7.23 -8.27 28.05
C GLN A 477 8.30 -9.30 27.66
N ASP A 478 8.23 -9.87 26.46
CA ASP A 478 9.21 -10.84 25.98
C ASP A 478 10.63 -10.21 25.89
N MET A 479 10.72 -8.93 25.52
CA MET A 479 11.99 -8.19 25.54
C MET A 479 12.53 -7.96 26.96
N GLU A 480 11.67 -7.75 27.96
CA GLU A 480 12.06 -7.63 29.36
C GLU A 480 12.57 -8.97 29.91
N GLU A 481 11.91 -10.08 29.57
CA GLU A 481 12.37 -11.44 29.92
C GLU A 481 13.74 -11.74 29.30
N ALA A 482 13.96 -11.35 28.03
CA ALA A 482 15.26 -11.44 27.38
C ALA A 482 16.34 -10.61 28.11
N GLU A 483 16.02 -9.38 28.53
CA GLU A 483 16.93 -8.52 29.30
C GLU A 483 17.31 -9.15 30.66
N GLU A 484 16.34 -9.72 31.37
CA GLU A 484 16.58 -10.43 32.62
C GLU A 484 17.47 -11.67 32.43
N ALA A 485 17.18 -12.48 31.41
CA ALA A 485 17.96 -13.67 31.08
C ALA A 485 19.41 -13.32 30.72
N LEU A 486 19.62 -12.25 29.95
CA LEU A 486 20.96 -11.71 29.69
C LEU A 486 21.66 -11.27 30.98
N GLY A 487 20.94 -10.65 31.91
CA GLY A 487 21.47 -10.30 33.24
C GLY A 487 21.88 -11.50 34.09
N LYS A 488 21.16 -12.63 33.96
CA LYS A 488 21.47 -13.91 34.59
C LYS A 488 22.52 -14.72 33.82
N LYS A 489 22.93 -14.26 32.62
CA LYS A 489 23.84 -14.92 31.66
C LYS A 489 23.30 -16.24 31.12
N GLU A 490 21.98 -16.32 31.00
CA GLU A 490 21.29 -17.49 30.49
C GLU A 490 21.03 -17.31 28.99
N GLN A 491 21.96 -17.83 28.19
CA GLN A 491 21.95 -17.65 26.74
C GLN A 491 20.65 -18.13 26.08
N LYS A 492 20.21 -19.36 26.41
CA LYS A 492 19.06 -19.99 25.76
C LYS A 492 17.73 -19.31 26.11
N PRO A 493 17.41 -19.06 27.39
CA PRO A 493 16.23 -18.28 27.76
C PRO A 493 16.21 -16.88 27.11
N ALA A 494 17.37 -16.22 27.01
CA ALA A 494 17.45 -14.93 26.31
C ALA A 494 17.11 -15.05 24.82
N THR A 495 17.66 -16.04 24.11
CA THR A 495 17.36 -16.23 22.68
C THR A 495 15.92 -16.65 22.43
N ASP A 496 15.34 -17.49 23.30
CA ASP A 496 13.95 -17.95 23.18
C ASP A 496 12.99 -16.76 23.33
N ALA A 497 13.19 -15.92 24.37
CA ALA A 497 12.39 -14.70 24.57
C ALA A 497 12.58 -13.66 23.45
N MET A 498 13.78 -13.56 22.87
CA MET A 498 14.00 -12.71 21.70
C MET A 498 13.24 -13.20 20.46
N ASP A 499 13.16 -14.52 20.25
CA ASP A 499 12.41 -15.12 19.13
C ASP A 499 10.90 -14.87 19.30
N ASP A 500 10.37 -15.01 20.51
CA ASP A 500 8.95 -14.70 20.83
C ASP A 500 8.63 -13.22 20.58
N ALA A 501 9.49 -12.30 21.06
CA ALA A 501 9.35 -10.87 20.81
C ALA A 501 9.32 -10.53 19.31
N MET A 502 10.16 -11.18 18.49
CA MET A 502 10.16 -10.98 17.03
C MET A 502 8.87 -11.49 16.38
N GLU A 503 8.33 -12.62 16.80
CA GLU A 503 7.04 -13.10 16.30
C GLU A 503 5.91 -12.11 16.58
N LYS A 504 5.90 -11.49 17.77
CA LYS A 504 4.91 -10.46 18.15
C LYS A 504 5.08 -9.18 17.35
N MET A 505 6.31 -8.70 17.17
CA MET A 505 6.60 -7.56 16.29
C MET A 505 6.16 -7.83 14.85
N GLN A 506 6.35 -9.05 14.34
CA GLN A 506 5.91 -9.41 12.99
C GLN A 506 4.38 -9.41 12.85
N LYS A 507 3.65 -9.86 13.88
CA LYS A 507 2.18 -9.76 13.94
C LYS A 507 1.72 -8.31 13.97
N MET A 508 2.39 -7.48 14.75
CA MET A 508 2.12 -6.04 14.80
C MET A 508 2.34 -5.37 13.45
N LYS A 509 3.47 -5.65 12.78
CA LYS A 509 3.74 -5.15 11.44
C LYS A 509 2.61 -5.47 10.48
N LYS A 510 2.13 -6.72 10.51
CA LYS A 510 1.01 -7.15 9.68
C LYS A 510 -0.29 -6.39 10.02
N GLY A 511 -0.60 -6.22 11.31
CA GLY A 511 -1.77 -5.46 11.76
C GLY A 511 -1.73 -3.99 11.32
N LEU A 512 -0.56 -3.35 11.41
CA LEU A 512 -0.34 -1.98 10.92
C LEU A 512 -0.49 -1.89 9.40
N GLN A 513 0.05 -2.85 8.65
CA GLN A 513 -0.14 -2.90 7.19
C GLN A 513 -1.62 -3.08 6.81
N GLU A 514 -2.36 -3.95 7.49
CA GLU A 514 -3.80 -4.11 7.28
C GLU A 514 -4.58 -2.82 7.63
N GLN A 515 -4.18 -2.11 8.68
CA GLN A 515 -4.75 -0.81 9.02
C GLN A 515 -4.46 0.24 7.95
N MET A 516 -3.24 0.25 7.41
CA MET A 516 -2.82 1.13 6.32
C MET A 516 -3.66 0.88 5.06
N GLU A 517 -3.84 -0.37 4.66
CA GLU A 517 -4.69 -0.76 3.53
C GLU A 517 -6.15 -0.35 3.77
N GLN A 518 -6.67 -0.51 4.99
CA GLN A 518 -8.03 -0.06 5.33
C GLN A 518 -8.17 1.46 5.26
N MET A 519 -7.19 2.22 5.72
CA MET A 519 -7.22 3.68 5.65
C MET A 519 -7.12 4.16 4.20
N ALA A 520 -6.24 3.56 3.39
CA ALA A 520 -6.15 3.82 1.96
C ALA A 520 -7.46 3.49 1.23
N ALA A 521 -8.13 2.40 1.60
CA ALA A 521 -9.39 1.97 0.99
C ALA A 521 -10.59 2.84 1.41
N THR A 522 -10.61 3.37 2.64
CA THR A 522 -11.78 4.07 3.20
C THR A 522 -11.65 5.60 3.24
N GLY A 523 -10.45 6.15 3.00
CA GLY A 523 -10.18 7.58 2.96
C GLY A 523 -10.47 8.35 4.26
N LYS A 524 -10.82 7.66 5.36
CA LYS A 524 -11.12 8.26 6.66
C LYS A 524 -10.71 7.32 7.80
N PRO A 525 -10.01 7.82 8.84
CA PRO A 525 -9.74 7.03 10.03
C PRO A 525 -11.06 6.73 10.75
N LYS A 526 -11.49 5.46 10.74
CA LYS A 526 -12.50 4.99 11.69
C LYS A 526 -11.88 5.11 13.08
N LYS A 527 -12.32 6.08 13.88
CA LYS A 527 -12.06 6.08 15.33
C LYS A 527 -12.56 4.74 15.87
N GLN A 528 -11.64 3.82 16.17
CA GLN A 528 -11.95 2.58 16.87
C GLN A 528 -12.52 2.99 18.23
N GLN A 529 -13.84 2.87 18.37
CA GLN A 529 -14.47 2.89 19.67
C GLN A 529 -14.02 1.62 20.39
N PRO A 530 -13.44 1.71 21.59
CA PRO A 530 -12.93 0.52 22.29
C PRO A 530 -14.09 -0.46 22.46
N SER A 531 -13.89 -1.66 21.89
CA SER A 531 -14.83 -2.77 22.01
C SER A 531 -15.05 -3.07 23.49
N GLN A 532 -16.18 -2.62 24.03
CA GLN A 532 -16.65 -3.12 25.32
C GLN A 532 -16.95 -4.61 25.14
N GLU A 533 -16.12 -5.44 25.75
CA GLU A 533 -16.37 -6.86 25.97
C GLU A 533 -17.76 -7.03 26.59
N GLN A 534 -18.73 -7.45 25.78
CA GLN A 534 -19.94 -8.06 26.28
C GLN A 534 -19.57 -9.44 26.82
N GLY A 535 -19.38 -9.52 28.14
CA GLY A 535 -19.32 -10.78 28.85
C GLY A 535 -20.68 -11.50 28.81
N GLU A 536 -20.86 -12.41 27.85
CA GLU A 536 -21.92 -13.42 27.93
C GLU A 536 -21.52 -14.53 28.91
N GLN A 537 -22.02 -14.40 30.15
CA GLN A 537 -22.10 -15.49 31.10
C GLN A 537 -23.11 -16.55 30.61
N GLN A 538 -22.61 -17.62 29.99
CA GLN A 538 -23.37 -18.87 29.88
C GLN A 538 -23.40 -19.58 31.23
N LYS A 539 -24.58 -19.61 31.84
CA LYS A 539 -24.89 -20.34 33.07
C LYS A 539 -25.42 -21.73 32.70
N PRO A 540 -24.87 -22.84 33.22
CA PRO A 540 -25.40 -24.17 32.95
C PRO A 540 -26.60 -24.48 33.84
N GLU A 541 -27.66 -24.98 33.19
CA GLU A 541 -28.89 -25.47 33.77
C GLU A 541 -28.67 -26.84 34.44
N LYS A 542 -28.95 -26.96 35.75
CA LYS A 542 -29.14 -28.24 36.43
C LYS A 542 -30.42 -28.18 37.28
N GLY A 543 -31.24 -29.21 37.11
CA GLY A 543 -32.55 -29.40 37.73
C GLY A 543 -32.56 -29.73 39.23
N PRO A 544 -33.76 -30.04 39.79
CA PRO A 544 -34.16 -29.64 41.14
C PRO A 544 -34.15 -30.76 42.19
N LYS A 545 -34.06 -30.35 43.46
CA LYS A 545 -34.49 -30.98 44.74
C LYS A 545 -33.90 -30.11 45.89
N GLN A 546 -34.42 -29.95 47.11
CA GLN A 546 -35.73 -30.11 47.75
C GLN A 546 -35.55 -29.54 49.19
N GLN A 547 -36.49 -28.72 49.69
CA GLN A 547 -36.92 -28.58 51.11
C GLN A 547 -35.90 -28.33 52.26
N GLN A 548 -35.98 -27.18 52.96
CA GLN A 548 -36.66 -27.03 54.27
C GLN A 548 -36.51 -25.60 54.88
N GLU A 549 -37.65 -25.03 55.25
CA GLU A 549 -37.91 -23.91 56.18
C GLU A 549 -37.80 -24.36 57.66
N PRO A 550 -38.11 -23.56 58.72
CA PRO A 550 -38.28 -22.10 58.87
C PRO A 550 -37.65 -21.51 60.17
N SER A 551 -37.68 -20.18 60.36
CA SER A 551 -38.30 -19.49 61.53
C SER A 551 -37.96 -17.98 61.65
N LEU A 552 -39.02 -17.18 61.82
CA LEU A 552 -39.10 -15.84 62.46
C LEU A 552 -39.40 -16.06 63.99
N PRO A 553 -39.40 -15.09 64.95
CA PRO A 553 -39.88 -13.68 64.79
C PRO A 553 -39.36 -12.55 65.77
N VAL A 554 -39.67 -11.28 65.41
CA VAL A 554 -40.28 -10.15 66.19
C VAL A 554 -39.56 -9.36 67.35
N ALA A 555 -39.58 -8.02 67.16
CA ALA A 555 -39.77 -6.83 68.05
C ALA A 555 -38.74 -6.29 69.09
N GLN A 556 -38.47 -4.96 69.03
CA GLN A 556 -38.85 -3.87 69.98
C GLN A 556 -38.08 -2.55 69.64
N GLN A 557 -38.74 -1.40 69.38
CA GLN A 557 -39.02 -0.23 70.28
C GLN A 557 -37.75 0.46 70.86
N GLN A 558 -37.56 1.79 71.03
CA GLN A 558 -38.33 3.05 70.88
C GLN A 558 -37.41 4.27 71.23
N VAL A 559 -37.65 5.44 70.60
CA VAL A 559 -37.77 6.85 71.14
C VAL A 559 -36.55 7.64 71.68
N MET A 560 -36.32 8.86 71.16
CA MET A 560 -36.38 10.20 71.84
C MET A 560 -35.72 11.33 71.00
N ASP A 561 -36.52 12.35 70.62
CA ASP A 561 -36.17 13.79 70.43
C ASP A 561 -36.10 14.49 71.82
N PRO A 562 -35.92 15.84 72.05
CA PRO A 562 -35.96 17.02 71.13
C PRO A 562 -35.01 18.23 71.44
N GLU A 563 -35.19 19.33 70.65
CA GLU A 563 -35.07 20.80 70.98
C GLU A 563 -33.66 21.44 71.14
N ASN A 564 -33.33 22.71 70.78
CA ASN A 564 -34.01 23.87 70.17
C ASN A 564 -32.96 24.97 69.74
N ASP A 565 -33.42 25.98 68.99
CA ASP A 565 -32.99 27.40 68.87
C ASP A 565 -32.00 27.98 67.82
N GLU A 566 -32.62 28.85 66.99
CA GLU A 566 -32.27 30.20 66.47
C GLU A 566 -30.89 30.57 65.88
N LYS A 567 -30.87 31.10 64.64
CA LYS A 567 -30.80 32.55 64.32
C LYS A 567 -30.60 32.84 62.81
N SER A 568 -31.34 33.83 62.30
CA SER A 568 -31.17 34.49 60.99
C SER A 568 -29.90 35.39 60.95
N PRO A 569 -29.48 35.93 59.78
CA PRO A 569 -30.11 37.15 59.26
C PRO A 569 -30.20 37.28 57.71
N GLN A 570 -30.98 38.30 57.35
CA GLN A 570 -31.32 38.85 56.05
C GLN A 570 -30.12 39.43 55.27
N ASN A 571 -30.23 39.48 53.93
CA ASN A 571 -29.93 40.67 53.14
C ASN A 571 -30.55 40.54 51.73
N GLY A 572 -31.41 41.51 51.37
CA GLY A 572 -31.94 41.69 50.02
C GLY A 572 -31.15 42.75 49.24
N LEU A 573 -31.50 42.90 47.96
CA LEU A 573 -31.43 44.12 47.11
C LEU A 573 -31.93 43.69 45.70
N GLN A 574 -33.18 44.01 45.37
CA GLN A 574 -33.63 45.15 44.54
C GLN A 574 -33.46 44.97 43.02
N TYR A 575 -34.60 44.70 42.38
CA TYR A 575 -34.86 44.79 40.95
C TYR A 575 -34.83 46.25 40.48
N GLY A 576 -34.12 46.50 39.38
CA GLY A 576 -34.18 47.75 38.61
C GLY A 576 -34.83 47.53 37.25
N GLU A 577 -35.96 48.19 37.03
CA GLU A 577 -36.58 48.40 35.72
C GLU A 577 -35.64 49.15 34.76
N LYS A 578 -35.55 48.73 33.49
CA LYS A 578 -35.43 49.66 32.35
C LYS A 578 -36.16 49.14 31.10
N LYS A 579 -37.26 49.84 30.84
CA LYS A 579 -37.88 50.31 29.58
C LYS A 579 -37.46 49.68 28.25
N ALA A 580 -38.51 49.30 27.52
CA ALA A 580 -38.58 49.01 26.10
C ALA A 580 -38.03 50.13 25.19
N THR A 581 -37.37 49.73 24.11
CA THR A 581 -37.45 50.40 22.80
C THR A 581 -37.72 49.37 21.71
N LYS A 582 -38.55 49.78 20.77
CA LYS A 582 -39.18 48.99 19.71
C LYS A 582 -38.23 48.78 18.52
N ASN A 583 -38.53 47.71 17.77
CA ASN A 583 -38.22 47.45 16.35
C ASN A 583 -36.84 46.88 16.00
N ALA A 584 -36.75 45.55 16.01
CA ALA A 584 -36.16 44.78 14.91
C ALA A 584 -36.73 43.35 14.99
N ALA A 585 -37.43 42.91 13.94
CA ALA A 585 -37.92 41.55 13.83
C ALA A 585 -36.73 40.62 13.54
N GLY A 586 -36.03 40.20 14.60
CA GLY A 586 -35.03 39.16 14.55
C GLY A 586 -35.68 37.80 14.79
N TRP A 587 -35.50 36.86 13.86
CA TRP A 587 -35.81 35.45 14.06
C TRP A 587 -35.08 34.93 15.31
N GLN A 588 -35.82 34.73 16.41
CA GLN A 588 -35.29 34.06 17.60
C GLN A 588 -35.48 32.55 17.46
N VAL A 589 -34.42 31.85 17.08
CA VAL A 589 -34.35 30.39 17.20
C VAL A 589 -34.17 30.07 18.68
N GLY A 590 -35.10 29.31 19.25
CA GLY A 590 -35.15 28.96 20.68
C GLY A 590 -34.10 27.94 21.09
N LEU A 591 -32.82 28.30 20.99
CA LEU A 591 -31.72 27.47 21.49
C LEU A 591 -31.60 27.58 23.02
N GLY A 592 -31.36 26.46 23.69
CA GLY A 592 -31.18 26.37 25.13
C GLY A 592 -29.91 27.08 25.61
N PRO A 593 -29.80 27.40 26.91
CA PRO A 593 -28.65 28.15 27.45
C PRO A 593 -27.29 27.52 27.13
N LYS A 594 -27.20 26.17 27.16
CA LYS A 594 -25.97 25.43 26.80
C LYS A 594 -25.57 25.60 25.34
N GLU A 595 -26.54 25.61 24.42
CA GLU A 595 -26.30 25.74 22.98
C GLU A 595 -25.85 27.16 22.60
N ARG A 596 -26.33 28.17 23.34
CA ARG A 596 -25.84 29.55 23.22
C ARG A 596 -24.41 29.69 23.73
N GLU A 597 -24.08 28.97 24.79
CA GLU A 597 -22.73 28.99 25.37
C GLU A 597 -21.71 28.30 24.46
N THR A 598 -22.05 27.17 23.84
CA THR A 598 -21.21 26.51 22.82
C THR A 598 -21.07 27.33 21.54
N LEU A 599 -22.11 28.01 21.07
CA LEU A 599 -22.00 28.92 19.92
C LEU A 599 -21.18 30.18 20.25
N ALA A 600 -21.29 30.71 21.47
CA ALA A 600 -20.51 31.86 21.90
C ALA A 600 -19.02 31.54 22.13
N THR A 601 -18.69 30.29 22.49
CA THR A 601 -17.30 29.83 22.59
C THR A 601 -16.71 29.46 21.23
N GLY A 602 -17.50 28.87 20.33
CA GLY A 602 -17.07 28.58 18.94
C GLY A 602 -16.86 29.82 18.06
N ALA A 603 -17.49 30.96 18.40
CA ALA A 603 -17.33 32.21 17.65
C ALA A 603 -15.98 32.94 17.87
N LYS A 604 -15.12 32.46 18.77
CA LYS A 604 -13.79 33.04 19.00
C LYS A 604 -12.70 32.47 18.10
N ASP A 605 -12.89 31.26 17.58
CA ASP A 605 -12.00 30.69 16.58
C ASP A 605 -12.46 31.21 15.22
N LYS A 606 -11.61 31.99 14.56
CA LYS A 606 -11.86 32.45 13.19
C LYS A 606 -12.16 31.21 12.35
N PHE A 607 -13.33 31.17 11.73
CA PHE A 607 -13.62 30.17 10.71
C PHE A 607 -12.48 30.16 9.68
N PRO A 608 -12.00 28.99 9.26
CA PRO A 608 -11.00 28.92 8.20
C PRO A 608 -11.48 29.74 6.99
N ARG A 609 -10.61 30.61 6.43
CA ARG A 609 -10.96 31.55 5.34
C ARG A 609 -11.72 30.89 4.19
N LYS A 610 -11.42 29.63 3.89
CA LYS A 610 -12.09 28.83 2.85
C LYS A 610 -13.61 28.72 3.05
N TYR A 611 -14.10 28.64 4.28
CA TYR A 611 -15.54 28.63 4.56
C TYR A 611 -16.18 30.01 4.38
N GLU A 612 -15.44 31.08 4.69
CA GLU A 612 -15.88 32.45 4.50
C GLU A 612 -16.01 32.77 2.99
N ASP A 613 -15.06 32.30 2.18
CA ASP A 613 -15.08 32.42 0.72
C ASP A 613 -16.21 31.61 0.10
N GLN A 614 -16.45 30.37 0.56
CA GLN A 614 -17.56 29.53 0.08
C GLN A 614 -18.93 30.11 0.44
N LEU A 615 -19.11 30.64 1.66
CA LEU A 615 -20.34 31.33 2.06
C LEU A 615 -20.56 32.58 1.20
N THR A 616 -19.50 33.34 0.91
CA THR A 616 -19.58 34.53 0.05
C THR A 616 -20.00 34.16 -1.37
N LEU A 617 -19.44 33.10 -1.93
CA LEU A 617 -19.82 32.57 -3.26
C LEU A 617 -21.27 32.08 -3.29
N TYR A 618 -21.71 31.36 -2.25
CA TYR A 618 -23.08 30.89 -2.11
C TYR A 618 -24.07 32.06 -2.08
N TYR A 619 -23.85 33.07 -1.23
CA TYR A 619 -24.73 34.23 -1.17
C TYR A 619 -24.69 35.08 -2.44
N ARG A 620 -23.55 35.17 -3.12
CA ARG A 620 -23.42 35.84 -4.42
C ARG A 620 -24.26 35.15 -5.50
N ASN A 621 -24.22 33.81 -5.55
CA ASN A 621 -25.00 33.03 -6.50
C ASN A 621 -26.50 33.09 -6.18
N LEU A 622 -26.86 33.10 -4.90
CA LEU A 622 -28.24 33.22 -4.46
C LEU A 622 -28.82 34.61 -4.75
N ALA A 623 -28.00 35.66 -4.63
CA ALA A 623 -28.36 37.02 -5.03
C ALA A 623 -28.46 37.18 -6.56
N ALA A 624 -27.60 36.49 -7.32
CA ALA A 624 -27.64 36.51 -8.78
C ALA A 624 -28.85 35.73 -9.36
N GLY A 625 -29.27 34.65 -8.71
CA GLY A 625 -30.39 33.80 -9.16
C GLY A 625 -31.79 34.38 -8.92
N GLY A 626 -31.93 35.49 -8.19
CA GLY A 626 -33.22 36.07 -7.80
C GLY A 626 -33.83 37.09 -8.77
N SER A 627 -33.22 37.34 -9.94
CA SER A 627 -33.65 38.41 -10.87
C SER A 627 -34.07 37.93 -12.26
N ALA A 628 -34.24 36.62 -12.46
CA ALA A 628 -34.71 36.04 -13.73
C ALA A 628 -36.14 35.47 -13.60
N SER A 629 -37.08 36.27 -13.12
CA SER A 629 -38.53 36.04 -13.30
C SER A 629 -39.31 37.31 -12.96
N GLU A 630 -39.27 38.28 -13.87
CA GLU A 630 -40.33 39.27 -14.13
C GLU A 630 -40.39 39.60 -15.61
#